data_AF-A0A2M7LSK3-F1
#
_entry.id   AF-A0A2M7LSK3-F1
#
_cell.length_a   1.000
_cell.length_b   1.000
_cell.length_c   1.000
_cell.angle_alpha   90.00
_cell.angle_beta   90.00
_cell.angle_gamma   90.00
#
_symmetry.space_group_name_H-M   'P 1'
#
loop_
_entity.id
_entity.type
_entity.pdbx_description
1 polymer ?
#
loop_
_entity_poly.entity_id
_entity_poly.type
_entity_poly.pdbx_seq_one_letter_code
_entity_poly.pdbx_strand_id
1 'polypeptide(L)'
;MLTLFIKITSIIILLCSILFFNKIAFAVQLSPPGLGFGVCHWPGTDGLRNTDSVNWFYWGGGGQDWNKIEATRNNYDFSAMDNELTKHFTTNPNTFFWLNILTSQPSTTPNWAKQDPKLNYILLSSTGKASTFPIWDIEFQKVFTLLMTKVSEHIYSSNFQYRNKIKAVIMMSGGSFGEMIAWADCPNGSKCKKYLAAGYTDDVYFDALVNWLAPLYIRLFPDYPVVLQLGGGIYGNDTGGRVAEALVNKYGSRMFIKWNGWNRKYAQEPTN
;
A
#
# COMPACT_ATOMS: atom_id res chain seq x y z
N MET A 1 26.67 54.83 9.26
CA MET A 1 25.52 54.28 8.50
C MET A 1 25.78 52.86 8.01
N LEU A 2 26.90 52.59 7.32
CA LEU A 2 27.22 51.25 6.78
C LEU A 2 27.25 50.14 7.84
N THR A 3 27.81 50.41 9.03
CA THR A 3 27.88 49.47 10.16
C THR A 3 26.52 49.13 10.78
N LEU A 4 25.55 50.05 10.71
CA LEU A 4 24.19 49.79 11.20
C LEU A 4 23.42 48.92 10.20
N PHE A 5 23.62 49.16 8.91
CA PHE A 5 22.98 48.41 7.84
C PHE A 5 23.41 46.94 7.85
N ILE A 6 24.71 46.66 8.01
CA ILE A 6 25.25 45.28 8.08
C ILE A 6 24.65 44.53 9.28
N LYS A 7 24.53 45.16 10.45
CA LYS A 7 23.95 44.54 11.64
C LYS A 7 22.48 44.17 11.45
N ILE A 8 21.69 45.03 10.80
CA ILE A 8 20.27 44.77 10.54
C ILE A 8 20.11 43.60 9.55
N THR A 9 20.91 43.57 8.47
CA THR A 9 20.84 42.48 7.48
C THR A 9 21.23 41.12 8.09
N SER A 10 22.26 41.08 8.95
CA SER A 10 22.65 39.84 9.63
C SER A 10 21.58 39.33 10.60
N ILE A 11 20.86 40.22 11.29
CA ILE A 11 19.74 39.86 12.17
C ILE A 11 18.55 39.31 11.37
N ILE A 12 18.23 39.91 10.21
CA ILE A 12 17.16 39.43 9.33
C ILE A 12 17.49 38.05 8.77
N ILE A 13 18.72 37.83 8.30
CA ILE A 13 19.16 36.51 7.80
C ILE A 13 19.08 35.47 8.91
N LEU A 14 19.56 35.78 10.13
CA LEU A 14 19.50 34.87 11.26
C LEU A 14 18.07 34.55 11.68
N LEU A 15 17.17 35.55 11.71
CA LEU A 15 15.74 35.35 11.99
C LEU A 15 15.06 34.52 10.89
N CYS A 16 15.36 34.77 9.62
CA CYS A 16 14.87 33.94 8.52
C CYS A 16 15.41 32.51 8.62
N SER A 17 16.68 32.30 8.96
CA SER A 17 17.24 30.97 9.19
C SER A 17 16.55 30.26 10.36
N ILE A 18 16.34 30.95 11.49
CA ILE A 18 15.64 30.37 12.66
C ILE A 18 14.17 30.04 12.32
N LEU A 19 13.49 30.87 11.52
CA LEU A 19 12.12 30.60 11.04
C LEU A 19 12.07 29.47 9.99
N PHE A 20 13.13 29.27 9.20
CA PHE A 20 13.22 28.16 8.24
C PHE A 20 13.66 26.85 8.90
N PHE A 21 14.54 26.87 9.90
CA PHE A 21 14.97 25.69 10.65
C PHE A 21 13.90 25.21 11.65
N ASN A 22 13.13 26.13 12.27
CA ASN A 22 11.99 25.74 13.11
C ASN A 22 10.78 25.20 12.34
N LYS A 23 10.77 25.28 11.00
CA LYS A 23 9.79 24.56 10.17
C LYS A 23 10.21 23.13 9.83
N ILE A 24 11.43 22.70 10.13
CA ILE A 24 11.89 21.31 9.92
C ILE A 24 11.75 20.47 11.20
N ALA A 25 11.59 21.11 12.36
CA ALA A 25 10.95 20.50 13.52
C ALA A 25 9.42 20.48 13.33
N PHE A 26 8.94 19.91 12.22
CA PHE A 26 7.66 19.24 12.32
C PHE A 26 7.89 18.14 13.33
N ALA A 27 7.34 18.34 14.52
CA ALA A 27 6.84 17.24 15.29
C ALA A 27 6.32 16.20 14.28
N VAL A 28 6.81 14.97 14.40
CA VAL A 28 5.94 13.82 14.22
C VAL A 28 4.85 14.02 15.26
N GLN A 29 3.96 14.98 14.98
CA GLN A 29 2.62 14.99 15.48
C GLN A 29 2.07 13.76 14.78
N LEU A 30 2.26 12.62 15.46
CA LEU A 30 1.36 11.51 15.40
C LEU A 30 0.00 12.17 15.26
N SER A 31 -0.52 12.06 14.04
CA SER A 31 -1.79 12.64 13.68
C SER A 31 -2.77 12.44 14.84
N PRO A 32 -3.65 13.42 15.13
CA PRO A 32 -4.79 13.18 16.01
C PRO A 32 -5.43 11.84 15.63
N PRO A 33 -5.91 11.04 16.60
CA PRO A 33 -6.29 9.62 16.43
C PRO A 33 -7.32 9.39 15.31
N GLY A 34 -6.82 9.35 14.06
CA GLY A 34 -7.63 9.53 12.86
C GLY A 34 -6.87 9.44 11.52
N LEU A 35 -5.53 9.36 11.50
CA LEU A 35 -4.76 8.97 10.30
C LEU A 35 -4.02 7.65 10.59
N GLY A 36 -4.54 6.55 10.02
CA GLY A 36 -3.86 5.24 10.05
C GLY A 36 -4.43 4.22 11.03
N PHE A 37 -5.74 3.99 11.04
CA PHE A 37 -6.33 2.79 11.65
C PHE A 37 -7.22 2.08 10.63
N GLY A 38 -6.72 0.97 10.11
CA GLY A 38 -7.56 -0.04 9.47
C GLY A 38 -7.14 -1.40 10.00
N VAL A 39 -8.05 -2.11 10.66
CA VAL A 39 -7.89 -3.53 10.98
C VAL A 39 -8.23 -4.33 9.72
N CYS A 40 -7.58 -5.49 9.50
CA CYS A 40 -7.78 -6.39 8.34
C CYS A 40 -9.25 -6.75 8.08
N HIS A 41 -10.04 -6.67 9.13
CA HIS A 41 -11.47 -6.90 9.14
C HIS A 41 -12.06 -5.58 9.62
N TRP A 42 -13.16 -5.19 8.98
CA TRP A 42 -14.04 -4.11 9.43
C TRP A 42 -13.92 -3.97 10.95
N PRO A 43 -13.45 -2.82 11.48
CA PRO A 43 -13.48 -2.60 12.91
C PRO A 43 -14.86 -3.00 13.38
N GLY A 44 -14.88 -4.01 14.25
CA GLY A 44 -15.93 -5.03 14.36
C GLY A 44 -17.34 -4.51 14.13
N THR A 45 -18.15 -5.36 13.53
CA THR A 45 -19.60 -5.34 13.23
C THR A 45 -20.54 -4.36 13.96
N ASP A 46 -20.14 -3.70 15.05
CA ASP A 46 -20.97 -2.85 15.90
C ASP A 46 -20.40 -1.44 16.16
N GLY A 47 -19.10 -1.18 15.95
CA GLY A 47 -18.44 0.06 16.43
C GLY A 47 -18.30 1.19 15.40
N LEU A 48 -17.97 0.87 14.15
CA LEU A 48 -17.79 1.86 13.06
C LEU A 48 -18.78 1.69 11.91
N ARG A 49 -19.61 0.65 11.96
CA ARG A 49 -20.66 0.38 10.95
C ARG A 49 -21.85 1.34 11.05
N ASN A 50 -22.07 1.90 12.24
CA ASN A 50 -23.22 2.74 12.59
C ASN A 50 -22.82 4.18 12.98
N THR A 51 -21.58 4.57 12.71
CA THR A 51 -21.14 5.93 13.01
C THR A 51 -21.03 6.70 11.70
N ASP A 52 -21.79 7.79 11.58
CA ASP A 52 -21.72 8.75 10.46
C ASP A 52 -20.30 9.32 10.23
N SER A 53 -19.36 9.02 11.14
CA SER A 53 -17.96 9.45 11.13
C SER A 53 -17.01 8.60 10.26
N VAL A 54 -17.37 7.39 9.82
CA VAL A 54 -16.53 6.58 8.91
C VAL A 54 -17.13 6.56 7.52
N ASN A 55 -16.63 7.47 6.69
CA ASN A 55 -17.08 7.64 5.31
C ASN A 55 -16.09 7.04 4.30
N TRP A 56 -15.25 6.09 4.68
CA TRP A 56 -14.28 5.47 3.78
C TRP A 56 -14.35 3.94 3.80
N PHE A 57 -14.06 3.32 2.67
CA PHE A 57 -13.99 1.86 2.53
C PHE A 57 -12.81 1.43 1.64
N TYR A 58 -12.38 0.18 1.78
CA TYR A 58 -11.59 -0.50 0.75
C TYR A 58 -12.44 -1.67 0.24
N TRP A 59 -12.61 -1.73 -1.08
CA TRP A 59 -13.67 -2.52 -1.70
C TRP A 59 -13.31 -3.99 -1.89
N GLY A 60 -14.30 -4.88 -1.78
CA GLY A 60 -14.17 -6.33 -1.99
C GLY A 60 -15.06 -6.91 -3.09
N GLY A 61 -15.64 -6.08 -3.97
CA GLY A 61 -16.54 -6.53 -5.05
C GLY A 61 -15.88 -7.16 -6.26
N GLY A 62 -14.55 -7.08 -6.37
CA GLY A 62 -13.75 -7.78 -7.38
C GLY A 62 -13.48 -7.00 -8.67
N GLY A 63 -14.12 -5.85 -8.91
CA GLY A 63 -13.83 -5.02 -10.09
C GLY A 63 -12.40 -4.46 -10.14
N GLN A 64 -11.72 -4.40 -8.98
CA GLN A 64 -10.31 -4.01 -8.85
C GLN A 64 -9.34 -5.20 -8.92
N ASP A 65 -9.83 -6.40 -9.21
CA ASP A 65 -9.00 -7.58 -9.37
C ASP A 65 -8.19 -7.50 -10.67
N TRP A 66 -6.94 -7.96 -10.63
CA TRP A 66 -6.07 -7.94 -11.80
C TRP A 66 -6.68 -8.69 -12.99
N ASN A 67 -7.40 -9.79 -12.77
CA ASN A 67 -8.04 -10.54 -13.84
C ASN A 67 -9.24 -9.84 -14.49
N LYS A 68 -9.80 -8.81 -13.85
CA LYS A 68 -10.82 -7.97 -14.45
C LYS A 68 -10.18 -6.84 -15.24
N ILE A 69 -9.11 -6.27 -14.69
CA ILE A 69 -8.38 -5.17 -15.33
C ILE A 69 -7.59 -5.66 -16.55
N GLU A 70 -6.98 -6.83 -16.50
CA GLU A 70 -6.09 -7.35 -17.55
C GLU A 70 -6.35 -8.85 -17.78
N ALA A 71 -7.56 -9.17 -18.23
CA ALA A 71 -7.98 -10.55 -18.50
C ALA A 71 -7.06 -11.26 -19.51
N THR A 72 -6.56 -10.51 -20.49
CA THR A 72 -5.58 -10.94 -21.49
C THR A 72 -4.37 -10.00 -21.41
N ARG A 73 -3.15 -10.56 -21.50
CA ARG A 73 -1.90 -9.80 -21.37
C ARG A 73 -1.88 -8.56 -22.28
N ASN A 74 -1.54 -7.42 -21.69
CA ASN A 74 -1.49 -6.10 -22.31
C ASN A 74 -2.83 -5.55 -22.85
N ASN A 75 -3.97 -6.15 -22.50
CA ASN A 75 -5.29 -5.62 -22.83
C ASN A 75 -6.02 -5.19 -21.55
N TYR A 76 -6.18 -3.88 -21.36
CA TYR A 76 -6.66 -3.30 -20.11
C TYR A 76 -8.11 -2.83 -20.24
N ASP A 77 -8.98 -3.29 -19.34
CA ASP A 77 -10.40 -2.91 -19.25
C ASP A 77 -10.77 -2.54 -17.81
N PHE A 78 -11.12 -1.28 -17.60
CA PHE A 78 -11.49 -0.75 -16.28
C PHE A 78 -13.01 -0.71 -16.04
N SER A 79 -13.82 -1.19 -17.00
CA SER A 79 -15.28 -1.10 -16.93
C SER A 79 -15.87 -1.76 -15.67
N ALA A 80 -15.32 -2.91 -15.24
CA ALA A 80 -15.76 -3.58 -14.02
C ALA A 80 -15.51 -2.70 -12.77
N MET A 81 -14.32 -2.11 -12.66
CA MET A 81 -13.96 -1.19 -11.58
C MET A 81 -14.87 0.05 -11.58
N ASP A 82 -15.07 0.66 -12.74
CA ASP A 82 -15.84 1.90 -12.89
C ASP A 82 -17.33 1.70 -12.60
N ASN A 83 -17.91 0.58 -13.07
CA ASN A 83 -19.29 0.23 -12.79
C ASN A 83 -19.53 0.01 -11.30
N GLU A 84 -18.60 -0.66 -10.61
CA GLU A 84 -18.69 -0.90 -9.18
C GLU A 84 -18.59 0.40 -8.38
N LEU A 85 -17.62 1.26 -8.70
CA LEU A 85 -17.46 2.55 -8.03
C LEU A 85 -18.66 3.47 -8.30
N THR A 86 -19.16 3.51 -9.53
CA THR A 86 -20.35 4.29 -9.89
C THR A 86 -21.57 3.82 -9.12
N LYS A 87 -21.81 2.49 -9.07
CA LYS A 87 -22.90 1.91 -8.28
C LYS A 87 -22.75 2.26 -6.80
N HIS A 88 -21.54 2.14 -6.25
CA HIS A 88 -21.28 2.46 -4.86
C HIS A 88 -21.59 3.92 -4.54
N PHE A 89 -21.05 4.88 -5.31
CA PHE A 89 -21.25 6.30 -5.05
C PHE A 89 -22.66 6.79 -5.37
N THR A 90 -23.41 6.05 -6.19
CA THR A 90 -24.86 6.29 -6.35
C THR A 90 -25.62 5.97 -5.06
N THR A 91 -25.30 4.84 -4.41
CA THR A 91 -25.96 4.44 -3.15
C THR A 91 -25.40 5.19 -1.94
N ASN A 92 -24.10 5.52 -1.95
CA ASN A 92 -23.38 6.10 -0.82
C ASN A 92 -22.59 7.35 -1.25
N PRO A 93 -23.27 8.44 -1.66
CA PRO A 93 -22.62 9.59 -2.29
C PRO A 93 -21.63 10.33 -1.40
N ASN A 94 -21.70 10.17 -0.08
CA ASN A 94 -20.80 10.83 0.87
C ASN A 94 -19.59 9.98 1.28
N THR A 95 -19.39 8.83 0.65
CA THR A 95 -18.26 7.95 0.93
C THR A 95 -17.06 8.25 0.03
N PHE A 96 -15.92 7.72 0.45
CA PHE A 96 -14.61 7.73 -0.17
C PHE A 96 -14.05 6.32 -0.22
N PHE A 97 -13.06 6.08 -1.07
CA PHE A 97 -12.46 4.76 -1.19
C PHE A 97 -10.93 4.80 -1.17
N TRP A 98 -10.35 3.71 -0.69
CA TRP A 98 -8.93 3.41 -0.87
C TRP A 98 -8.79 2.43 -2.04
N LEU A 99 -8.05 2.85 -3.07
CA LEU A 99 -7.82 2.05 -4.28
C LEU A 99 -6.95 0.83 -3.93
N ASN A 100 -7.38 -0.36 -4.31
CA ASN A 100 -6.68 -1.61 -4.01
C ASN A 100 -6.73 -2.57 -5.19
N ILE A 101 -5.62 -2.70 -5.93
CA ILE A 101 -5.55 -3.57 -7.10
C ILE A 101 -5.16 -4.99 -6.68
N LEU A 102 -6.13 -5.89 -6.53
CA LEU A 102 -5.90 -7.23 -6.00
C LEU A 102 -5.14 -8.13 -6.99
N THR A 103 -3.83 -8.25 -6.80
CA THR A 103 -2.93 -9.09 -7.62
C THR A 103 -2.60 -10.44 -7.02
N SER A 104 -2.91 -10.63 -5.73
CA SER A 104 -2.68 -11.86 -4.98
C SER A 104 -4.00 -12.58 -4.72
N GLN A 105 -4.04 -13.88 -5.06
CA GLN A 105 -5.10 -14.88 -4.92
C GLN A 105 -5.45 -15.49 -6.28
N PRO A 106 -5.72 -16.81 -6.35
CA PRO A 106 -6.00 -17.44 -7.63
C PRO A 106 -7.25 -16.90 -8.33
N SER A 107 -8.23 -16.39 -7.59
CA SER A 107 -9.46 -15.81 -8.15
C SER A 107 -9.30 -14.39 -8.69
N THR A 108 -8.24 -13.67 -8.29
CA THR A 108 -8.03 -12.25 -8.68
C THR A 108 -6.91 -12.09 -9.70
N THR A 109 -6.04 -13.08 -9.86
CA THR A 109 -4.97 -13.11 -10.87
C THR A 109 -5.49 -13.63 -12.23
N PRO A 110 -5.07 -13.06 -13.38
CA PRO A 110 -5.45 -13.56 -14.69
C PRO A 110 -4.76 -14.90 -15.02
N ASN A 111 -5.39 -15.74 -15.84
CA ASN A 111 -4.85 -17.08 -16.14
C ASN A 111 -3.51 -17.03 -16.88
N TRP A 112 -3.32 -16.06 -17.78
CA TRP A 112 -2.06 -15.90 -18.49
C TRP A 112 -0.88 -15.66 -17.53
N ALA A 113 -1.08 -14.91 -16.45
CA ALA A 113 -0.02 -14.62 -15.49
C ALA A 113 0.30 -15.84 -14.61
N LYS A 114 -0.71 -16.64 -14.25
CA LYS A 114 -0.51 -17.91 -13.51
C LYS A 114 0.27 -18.94 -14.31
N GLN A 115 0.09 -18.93 -15.64
CA GLN A 115 0.66 -19.90 -16.56
C GLN A 115 2.01 -19.46 -17.14
N ASP A 116 2.39 -18.18 -16.99
CA ASP A 116 3.68 -17.68 -17.44
C ASP A 116 4.79 -18.17 -16.49
N PRO A 117 5.68 -19.09 -16.95
CA PRO A 117 6.72 -19.64 -16.10
C PRO A 117 7.74 -18.59 -15.65
N LYS A 118 7.81 -17.43 -16.33
CA LYS A 118 8.73 -16.35 -15.97
C LYS A 118 8.29 -15.58 -14.73
N LEU A 119 7.00 -15.58 -14.42
CA LEU A 119 6.48 -14.80 -13.30
C LEU A 119 6.57 -15.55 -11.96
N ASN A 120 7.00 -16.82 -11.97
CA ASN A 120 7.22 -17.60 -10.76
C ASN A 120 6.00 -17.64 -9.83
N TYR A 121 4.80 -17.80 -10.41
CA TYR A 121 3.55 -17.87 -9.64
C TYR A 121 3.58 -18.98 -8.58
N ILE A 122 3.29 -18.63 -7.33
CA ILE A 122 3.31 -19.55 -6.19
C ILE A 122 1.88 -19.81 -5.71
N LEU A 123 1.42 -21.04 -5.87
CA LEU A 123 0.19 -21.50 -5.20
C LEU A 123 0.51 -21.91 -3.76
N LEU A 124 -0.05 -21.21 -2.78
CA LEU A 124 0.23 -21.41 -1.35
C LEU A 124 -0.75 -22.36 -0.67
N SER A 125 -2.00 -22.44 -1.12
CA SER A 125 -2.99 -23.36 -0.56
C SER A 125 -3.37 -24.46 -1.55
N SER A 126 -3.50 -25.70 -1.06
CA SER A 126 -4.10 -26.80 -1.84
C SER A 126 -5.57 -26.52 -2.23
N THR A 127 -6.27 -25.68 -1.46
CA THR A 127 -7.66 -25.28 -1.71
C THR A 127 -7.83 -24.20 -2.78
N GLY A 128 -6.74 -23.70 -3.38
CA GLY A 128 -6.83 -22.65 -4.40
C GLY A 128 -7.26 -21.28 -3.87
N LYS A 129 -7.18 -21.03 -2.56
CA LYS A 129 -7.57 -19.76 -1.92
C LYS A 129 -6.41 -18.78 -1.73
N ALA A 130 -5.17 -19.25 -1.69
CA ALA A 130 -4.00 -18.42 -1.44
C ALA A 130 -2.93 -18.65 -2.51
N SER A 131 -2.42 -17.57 -3.06
CA SER A 131 -1.29 -17.54 -3.97
C SER A 131 -0.58 -16.20 -3.91
N THR A 132 0.61 -16.16 -4.49
CA THR A 132 1.37 -14.93 -4.64
C THR A 132 2.31 -14.97 -5.85
N PHE A 133 2.90 -13.82 -6.14
CA PHE A 133 4.07 -13.67 -6.98
C PHE A 133 5.24 -13.13 -6.13
N PRO A 134 6.47 -13.61 -6.35
CA PRO A 134 7.65 -13.06 -5.70
C PRO A 134 7.84 -11.59 -6.13
N ILE A 135 7.64 -10.64 -5.21
CA ILE A 135 7.78 -9.20 -5.55
C ILE A 135 9.21 -8.78 -5.86
N TRP A 136 10.19 -9.62 -5.52
CA TRP A 136 11.61 -9.46 -5.87
C TRP A 136 11.96 -10.05 -7.24
N ASP A 137 11.03 -10.72 -7.92
CA ASP A 137 11.25 -11.26 -9.26
C ASP A 137 11.13 -10.15 -10.32
N ILE A 138 12.19 -9.94 -11.11
CA ILE A 138 12.25 -8.83 -12.07
C ILE A 138 11.23 -8.93 -13.20
N GLU A 139 10.81 -10.13 -13.59
CA GLU A 139 9.81 -10.31 -14.64
C GLU A 139 8.41 -9.96 -14.11
N PHE A 140 8.10 -10.37 -12.87
CA PHE A 140 6.93 -9.89 -12.17
C PHE A 140 6.95 -8.38 -11.96
N GLN A 141 8.09 -7.80 -11.57
CA GLN A 141 8.21 -6.35 -11.39
C GLN A 141 7.87 -5.56 -12.65
N LYS A 142 8.32 -6.03 -13.83
CA LYS A 142 8.00 -5.41 -15.12
C LYS A 142 6.49 -5.45 -15.40
N VAL A 143 5.87 -6.62 -15.23
CA VAL A 143 4.44 -6.81 -15.46
C VAL A 143 3.61 -5.97 -14.50
N PHE A 144 3.93 -6.02 -13.21
CA PHE A 144 3.23 -5.25 -12.18
C PHE A 144 3.40 -3.74 -12.38
N THR A 145 4.60 -3.29 -12.78
CA THR A 145 4.85 -1.88 -13.13
C THR A 145 3.95 -1.42 -14.27
N LEU A 146 3.78 -2.23 -15.32
CA LEU A 146 2.91 -1.89 -16.44
C LEU A 146 1.43 -1.85 -16.02
N LEU A 147 0.96 -2.85 -15.27
CA LEU A 147 -0.39 -2.87 -14.70
C LEU A 147 -0.67 -1.60 -13.90
N MET A 148 0.20 -1.27 -12.94
CA MET A 148 0.01 -0.09 -12.09
C MET A 148 0.11 1.22 -12.87
N THR A 149 0.94 1.27 -13.92
CA THR A 149 1.00 2.42 -14.83
C THR A 149 -0.35 2.62 -15.53
N LYS A 150 -0.95 1.54 -16.04
CA LYS A 150 -2.25 1.60 -16.71
C LYS A 150 -3.38 1.98 -15.76
N VAL A 151 -3.35 1.47 -14.52
CA VAL A 151 -4.26 1.90 -13.45
C VAL A 151 -4.11 3.40 -13.22
N SER A 152 -2.88 3.90 -13.02
CA SER A 152 -2.63 5.33 -12.80
C SER A 152 -3.12 6.19 -13.97
N GLU A 153 -2.80 5.82 -15.22
CA GLU A 153 -3.29 6.50 -16.43
C GLU A 153 -4.83 6.58 -16.46
N HIS A 154 -5.52 5.48 -16.14
CA HIS A 154 -6.99 5.45 -16.06
C HIS A 154 -7.53 6.39 -14.99
N ILE A 155 -7.00 6.33 -13.77
CA ILE A 155 -7.40 7.24 -12.68
C ILE A 155 -7.18 8.69 -13.09
N TYR A 156 -6.02 9.04 -13.64
CA TYR A 156 -5.67 10.42 -13.96
C TYR A 156 -6.37 10.97 -15.22
N SER A 157 -6.78 10.11 -16.15
CA SER A 157 -7.63 10.50 -17.29
C SER A 157 -9.13 10.57 -16.93
N SER A 158 -9.54 9.97 -15.81
CA SER A 158 -10.91 10.05 -15.30
C SER A 158 -11.28 11.46 -14.83
N ASN A 159 -12.59 11.72 -14.74
CA ASN A 159 -13.09 13.01 -14.30
C ASN A 159 -12.71 13.33 -12.84
N PHE A 160 -12.70 14.62 -12.48
CA PHE A 160 -12.31 15.06 -11.14
C PHE A 160 -13.18 14.47 -10.02
N GLN A 161 -14.48 14.29 -10.26
CA GLN A 161 -15.39 13.75 -9.24
C GLN A 161 -14.99 12.33 -8.86
N TYR A 162 -14.65 11.50 -9.84
CA TYR A 162 -14.13 10.15 -9.63
C TYR A 162 -12.81 10.18 -8.84
N ARG A 163 -11.84 11.00 -9.28
CA ARG A 163 -10.53 11.11 -8.62
C ARG A 163 -10.64 11.60 -7.16
N ASN A 164 -11.53 12.55 -6.90
CA ASN A 164 -11.75 13.09 -5.55
C ASN A 164 -12.36 12.05 -4.58
N LYS A 165 -12.93 10.96 -5.10
CA LYS A 165 -13.39 9.84 -4.27
C LYS A 165 -12.26 8.97 -3.74
N ILE A 166 -11.10 8.96 -4.41
CA ILE A 166 -9.91 8.23 -3.96
C ILE A 166 -9.24 9.05 -2.86
N LYS A 167 -9.00 8.42 -1.70
CA LYS A 167 -8.31 9.09 -0.58
C LYS A 167 -6.97 8.46 -0.23
N ALA A 168 -6.71 7.25 -0.71
CA ALA A 168 -5.42 6.59 -0.58
C ALA A 168 -5.31 5.46 -1.61
N VAL A 169 -4.09 4.98 -1.83
CA VAL A 169 -3.82 3.78 -2.63
C VAL A 169 -3.15 2.73 -1.76
N ILE A 170 -3.75 1.55 -1.70
CA ILE A 170 -3.23 0.41 -0.94
C ILE A 170 -2.11 -0.27 -1.72
N MET A 171 -0.95 -0.40 -1.09
CA MET A 171 0.20 -1.08 -1.67
C MET A 171 0.06 -2.60 -1.51
N MET A 172 0.20 -3.31 -2.62
CA MET A 172 0.08 -4.77 -2.69
C MET A 172 1.45 -5.42 -2.63
N SER A 173 1.81 -5.95 -1.47
CA SER A 173 3.17 -6.38 -1.13
C SER A 173 3.43 -7.88 -1.32
N GLY A 174 2.60 -8.60 -2.07
CA GLY A 174 2.84 -10.02 -2.38
C GLY A 174 2.69 -11.00 -1.21
N GLY A 175 2.06 -10.60 -0.11
CA GLY A 175 1.51 -11.54 0.86
C GLY A 175 0.15 -12.07 0.43
N SER A 176 -0.45 -12.92 1.26
CA SER A 176 -1.86 -13.30 1.05
C SER A 176 -2.73 -12.05 1.16
N PHE A 177 -3.71 -11.90 0.26
CA PHE A 177 -4.54 -10.68 0.14
C PHE A 177 -3.73 -9.39 -0.11
N GLY A 178 -2.46 -9.50 -0.48
CA GLY A 178 -1.59 -8.38 -0.82
C GLY A 178 -0.97 -7.71 0.38
N GLU A 179 -1.10 -8.32 1.54
CA GLU A 179 -0.58 -7.80 2.79
C GLU A 179 0.94 -8.01 2.88
N MET A 180 1.61 -7.33 3.82
CA MET A 180 3.01 -7.58 4.16
C MET A 180 3.13 -8.80 5.09
N ILE A 181 2.28 -9.81 4.89
CA ILE A 181 2.34 -11.09 5.59
C ILE A 181 2.38 -12.22 4.58
N ALA A 182 3.50 -12.93 4.58
CA ALA A 182 3.55 -14.24 3.98
C ALA A 182 2.92 -15.20 4.99
N TRP A 183 1.74 -15.77 4.66
CA TRP A 183 1.07 -16.79 5.48
C TRP A 183 1.85 -18.11 5.48
N ALA A 184 3.14 -18.07 5.79
CA ALA A 184 4.04 -19.19 5.80
C ALA A 184 4.13 -19.77 7.21
N ASP A 185 3.67 -21.00 7.37
CA ASP A 185 3.80 -21.75 8.63
C ASP A 185 5.25 -22.28 8.78
N CYS A 186 6.24 -21.39 8.96
CA CYS A 186 7.65 -21.77 9.13
C CYS A 186 7.91 -22.37 10.53
N PRO A 187 8.90 -23.29 10.70
CA PRO A 187 9.93 -23.70 9.73
C PRO A 187 9.57 -24.90 8.82
N ASN A 188 8.55 -25.70 9.16
CA ASN A 188 8.27 -26.98 8.48
C ASN A 188 7.11 -26.94 7.48
N GLY A 189 6.41 -25.80 7.33
CA GLY A 189 5.26 -25.67 6.46
C GLY A 189 5.61 -25.71 4.97
N SER A 190 4.74 -26.36 4.19
CA SER A 190 4.88 -26.46 2.72
C SER A 190 4.89 -25.08 2.03
N LYS A 191 4.20 -24.08 2.60
CA LYS A 191 4.22 -22.69 2.12
C LYS A 191 5.58 -22.01 2.32
N CYS A 192 6.20 -22.22 3.49
CA CYS A 192 7.54 -21.71 3.81
C CYS A 192 8.56 -22.19 2.77
N LYS A 193 8.56 -23.50 2.47
CA LYS A 193 9.43 -24.10 1.45
C LYS A 193 9.23 -23.48 0.06
N LYS A 194 8.01 -23.13 -0.31
CA LYS A 194 7.72 -22.48 -1.61
C LYS A 194 8.27 -21.06 -1.68
N TYR A 195 8.13 -20.26 -0.62
CA TYR A 195 8.73 -18.93 -0.54
C TYR A 195 10.26 -19.01 -0.62
N LEU A 196 10.87 -19.92 0.14
CA LEU A 196 12.33 -20.11 0.13
C LEU A 196 12.85 -20.61 -1.21
N ALA A 197 12.14 -21.55 -1.86
CA ALA A 197 12.48 -22.03 -3.20
C ALA A 197 12.39 -20.91 -4.26
N ALA A 198 11.56 -19.90 -4.04
CA ALA A 198 11.49 -18.70 -4.87
C ALA A 198 12.53 -17.62 -4.51
N GLY A 199 13.47 -17.91 -3.60
CA GLY A 199 14.55 -17.01 -3.21
C GLY A 199 14.20 -15.99 -2.12
N TYR A 200 13.12 -16.20 -1.36
CA TYR A 200 12.77 -15.30 -0.26
C TYR A 200 13.87 -15.24 0.80
N THR A 201 14.26 -14.02 1.17
CA THR A 201 14.83 -13.67 2.47
C THR A 201 14.13 -12.39 2.98
N ASP A 202 14.19 -12.12 4.29
CA ASP A 202 13.62 -10.87 4.82
C ASP A 202 14.25 -9.63 4.17
N ASP A 203 15.55 -9.67 3.86
CA ASP A 203 16.25 -8.53 3.24
C ASP A 203 15.93 -8.37 1.76
N VAL A 204 15.78 -9.46 1.00
CA VAL A 204 15.32 -9.39 -0.41
C VAL A 204 13.89 -8.86 -0.47
N TYR A 205 13.04 -9.28 0.45
CA TYR A 205 11.67 -8.79 0.54
C TYR A 205 11.62 -7.30 0.95
N PHE A 206 12.40 -6.92 1.96
CA PHE A 206 12.55 -5.53 2.39
C PHE A 206 13.04 -4.64 1.23
N ASP A 207 14.09 -5.06 0.51
CA ASP A 207 14.64 -4.31 -0.61
C ASP A 207 13.62 -4.10 -1.72
N ALA A 208 12.89 -5.14 -2.12
CA ALA A 208 11.83 -5.04 -3.12
C ALA A 208 10.73 -4.05 -2.70
N LEU A 209 10.36 -4.01 -1.42
CA LEU A 209 9.36 -3.06 -0.92
C LEU A 209 9.87 -1.61 -0.89
N VAL A 210 11.08 -1.40 -0.37
CA VAL A 210 11.62 -0.05 -0.11
C VAL A 210 12.20 0.60 -1.35
N ASN A 211 12.86 -0.18 -2.22
CA ASN A 211 13.63 0.34 -3.35
C ASN A 211 12.92 0.20 -4.70
N TRP A 212 11.87 -0.61 -4.80
CA TRP A 212 11.06 -0.71 -6.02
C TRP A 212 9.58 -0.36 -5.79
N LEU A 213 8.87 -1.13 -4.95
CA LEU A 213 7.42 -1.09 -4.90
C LEU A 213 6.88 0.24 -4.36
N ALA A 214 7.33 0.68 -3.18
CA ALA A 214 6.87 1.97 -2.63
C ALA A 214 7.26 3.17 -3.52
N PRO A 215 8.49 3.27 -4.05
CA PRO A 215 8.84 4.30 -5.05
C PRO A 215 7.94 4.27 -6.29
N LEU A 216 7.57 3.08 -6.79
CA LEU A 216 6.64 2.93 -7.91
C LEU A 216 5.28 3.57 -7.60
N TYR A 217 4.69 3.23 -6.46
CA TYR A 217 3.40 3.79 -6.05
C TYR A 217 3.48 5.30 -5.81
N ILE A 218 4.51 5.80 -5.13
CA ILE A 218 4.73 7.24 -4.91
C ILE A 218 4.79 8.00 -6.24
N ARG A 219 5.52 7.45 -7.23
CA ARG A 219 5.67 8.07 -8.55
C ARG A 219 4.37 8.05 -9.35
N LEU A 220 3.65 6.93 -9.34
CA LEU A 220 2.43 6.75 -10.13
C LEU A 220 1.20 7.42 -9.53
N PHE A 221 1.18 7.67 -8.22
CA PHE A 221 0.05 8.26 -7.51
C PHE A 221 0.48 9.48 -6.69
N PRO A 222 1.02 10.54 -7.34
CA PRO A 222 1.60 11.69 -6.64
C PRO A 222 0.62 12.48 -5.77
N ASP A 223 -0.70 12.33 -5.94
CA ASP A 223 -1.69 13.07 -5.14
C ASP A 223 -2.31 12.25 -4.01
N TYR A 224 -1.96 10.97 -3.91
CA TYR A 224 -2.57 10.06 -2.94
C TYR A 224 -1.53 9.54 -1.94
N PRO A 225 -1.88 9.45 -0.65
CA PRO A 225 -1.06 8.69 0.29
C PRO A 225 -1.07 7.20 -0.09
N VAL A 226 0.03 6.53 0.18
CA VAL A 226 0.21 5.09 -0.04
C VAL A 226 0.02 4.38 1.30
N VAL A 227 -0.88 3.40 1.33
CA VAL A 227 -1.19 2.62 2.53
C VAL A 227 -0.34 1.36 2.55
N LEU A 228 0.47 1.23 3.58
CA LEU A 228 1.27 0.05 3.91
C LEU A 228 0.39 -0.92 4.70
N GLN A 229 0.15 -2.11 4.15
CA GLN A 229 -0.63 -3.16 4.79
C GLN A 229 0.27 -4.03 5.67
N LEU A 230 0.61 -3.56 6.87
CA LEU A 230 1.63 -4.20 7.70
C LEU A 230 1.22 -5.60 8.16
N GLY A 231 2.24 -6.45 8.25
CA GLY A 231 2.18 -7.83 8.71
C GLY A 231 3.57 -8.32 9.11
N GLY A 232 3.69 -9.59 9.50
CA GLY A 232 4.99 -10.22 9.77
C GLY A 232 5.54 -10.90 8.50
N GLY A 233 6.85 -10.81 8.24
CA GLY A 233 7.50 -11.59 7.17
C GLY A 233 7.30 -13.11 7.34
N ILE A 234 7.92 -13.96 6.51
CA ILE A 234 7.67 -15.43 6.55
C ILE A 234 7.99 -16.05 7.91
N TYR A 235 8.85 -15.41 8.71
CA TYR A 235 9.29 -15.87 10.03
C TYR A 235 8.55 -15.20 11.20
N GLY A 236 7.59 -14.31 10.93
CA GLY A 236 7.04 -13.43 11.97
C GLY A 236 8.04 -12.40 12.51
N ASN A 237 9.16 -12.21 11.81
CA ASN A 237 10.10 -11.12 12.03
C ASN A 237 9.42 -9.79 11.70
N ASP A 238 9.89 -8.72 12.35
CA ASP A 238 9.37 -7.36 12.19
C ASP A 238 9.81 -6.69 10.86
N THR A 239 9.79 -7.45 9.75
CA THR A 239 10.06 -6.90 8.42
C THR A 239 9.05 -5.82 8.05
N GLY A 240 7.79 -5.97 8.48
CA GLY A 240 6.76 -4.94 8.35
C GLY A 240 7.10 -3.64 9.07
N GLY A 241 7.53 -3.70 10.35
CA GLY A 241 7.97 -2.54 11.11
C GLY A 241 9.20 -1.87 10.50
N ARG A 242 10.22 -2.65 10.10
CA ARG A 242 11.40 -2.13 9.37
C ARG A 242 11.02 -1.36 8.10
N VAL A 243 10.11 -1.92 7.29
CA VAL A 243 9.63 -1.26 6.06
C VAL A 243 8.86 0.01 6.40
N ALA A 244 7.99 -0.03 7.40
CA ALA A 244 7.22 1.13 7.84
C ALA A 244 8.15 2.26 8.31
N GLU A 245 9.10 1.97 9.18
CA GLU A 245 10.10 2.92 9.65
C GLU A 245 10.88 3.55 8.49
N ALA A 246 11.44 2.71 7.60
CA ALA A 246 12.22 3.19 6.46
C ALA A 246 11.39 4.09 5.53
N LEU A 247 10.15 3.71 5.22
CA LEU A 247 9.30 4.45 4.28
C LEU A 247 8.67 5.70 4.90
N VAL A 248 8.25 5.66 6.16
CA VAL A 248 7.74 6.84 6.87
C VAL A 248 8.85 7.88 7.04
N ASN A 249 10.06 7.46 7.39
CA ASN A 249 11.20 8.39 7.47
C ASN A 249 11.54 9.01 6.11
N LYS A 250 11.40 8.25 5.01
CA LYS A 250 11.73 8.72 3.65
C LYS A 250 10.64 9.58 3.01
N TYR A 251 9.37 9.25 3.22
CA TYR A 251 8.22 9.85 2.50
C TYR A 251 7.24 10.60 3.40
N GLY A 252 7.44 10.57 4.72
CA GLY A 252 6.66 11.32 5.70
C GLY A 252 5.16 11.06 5.61
N SER A 253 4.38 12.14 5.55
CA SER A 253 2.91 12.13 5.50
C SER A 253 2.31 11.43 4.28
N ARG A 254 3.13 11.00 3.31
CA ARG A 254 2.69 10.20 2.17
C ARG A 254 2.46 8.73 2.51
N MET A 255 2.95 8.24 3.65
CA MET A 255 2.82 6.85 4.07
C MET A 255 1.75 6.72 5.15
N PHE A 256 0.72 5.92 4.88
CA PHE A 256 -0.29 5.53 5.85
C PHE A 256 -0.05 4.09 6.27
N ILE A 257 -0.32 3.78 7.53
CA ILE A 257 -0.17 2.42 8.06
C ILE A 257 -1.56 1.82 8.26
N LYS A 258 -1.77 0.63 7.69
CA LYS A 258 -2.93 -0.22 7.95
C LYS A 258 -2.45 -1.48 8.67
N TRP A 259 -2.92 -1.66 9.89
CA TRP A 259 -2.54 -2.79 10.74
C TRP A 259 -3.48 -3.97 10.54
N ASN A 260 -3.03 -5.07 9.94
CA ASN A 260 -3.92 -6.18 9.65
C ASN A 260 -4.25 -7.09 10.86
N GLY A 261 -3.89 -6.72 12.10
CA GLY A 261 -4.33 -7.44 13.30
C GLY A 261 -3.52 -8.70 13.62
N TRP A 262 -2.51 -9.03 12.82
CA TRP A 262 -1.69 -10.22 12.99
C TRP A 262 -0.36 -9.85 13.67
N ASN A 263 -0.12 -10.48 14.82
CA ASN A 263 1.03 -10.30 15.72
C ASN A 263 0.91 -9.15 16.75
N ARG A 264 0.06 -9.35 17.78
CA ARG A 264 -0.09 -8.45 18.95
C ARG A 264 1.22 -8.04 19.62
N LYS A 265 2.32 -8.78 19.44
CA LYS A 265 3.61 -8.49 20.05
C LYS A 265 4.22 -7.15 19.60
N TYR A 266 3.91 -6.69 18.38
CA TYR A 266 4.40 -5.42 17.83
C TYR A 266 3.33 -4.32 17.77
N ALA A 267 2.10 -4.61 18.25
CA ALA A 267 1.04 -3.63 18.43
C ALA A 267 1.13 -2.92 19.80
N GLN A 268 2.18 -3.18 20.57
CA GLN A 268 2.51 -2.34 21.71
C GLN A 268 3.04 -1.02 21.16
N GLU A 269 2.45 0.08 21.62
CA GLU A 269 2.96 1.42 21.35
C GLU A 269 4.49 1.46 21.53
N PRO A 270 5.23 2.27 20.77
CA PRO A 270 6.63 2.54 21.10
C PRO A 270 6.65 2.97 22.57
N THR A 271 7.19 2.11 23.43
CA THR A 271 7.40 2.44 24.83
C THR A 271 8.58 3.39 24.83
N ASN A 272 8.28 4.67 24.91
CA ASN A 272 9.25 5.68 25.34
C ASN A 272 9.63 5.41 26.80
#